data_AF-V6K8C1-F1
#
_entry.id   AF-V6K8C1-F1
#
_cell.length_a   1.000
_cell.length_b   1.000
_cell.length_c   1.000
_cell.angle_alpha   90.00
_cell.angle_beta   90.00
_cell.angle_gamma   90.00
#
_symmetry.space_group_name_H-M   'P 1'
#
loop_
_entity.id
_entity.type
_entity.pdbx_description
1 polymer ?
#
loop_
_entity_poly.entity_id
_entity_poly.type
_entity_poly.pdbx_seq_one_letter_code
_entity_poly.pdbx_strand_id
1 'polypeptide(L)'
;MTYLDSLAALIRSCLPPHAKPPADSDDLFRLYAVLLLAKGDQVTDEDVHNAWCAWIQTVNSDHKALIPFNDLDPETRAADTPYTQAIHAATRRKSRGHE
;
A
#
# COMPACT_ATOMS: atom_id res chain seq x y z
N MET A 1 -16.91 9.02 0.60
CA MET A 1 -16.86 7.71 -0.08
C MET A 1 -16.78 7.93 -1.58
N THR A 2 -15.73 7.43 -2.20
CA THR A 2 -15.33 7.58 -3.60
C THR A 2 -14.96 6.21 -4.17
N TYR A 3 -14.74 6.11 -5.47
CA TYR A 3 -14.24 4.86 -6.09
C TYR A 3 -12.88 4.41 -5.52
N LEU A 4 -12.07 5.33 -4.98
CA LEU A 4 -10.82 5.01 -4.29
C LEU A 4 -11.08 4.28 -2.96
N ASP A 5 -12.18 4.57 -2.25
CA ASP A 5 -12.54 3.84 -1.04
C ASP A 5 -12.91 2.39 -1.34
N SER A 6 -13.58 2.13 -2.48
CA SER A 6 -13.86 0.76 -2.94
C SER A 6 -12.60 0.00 -3.30
N LEU A 7 -11.63 0.65 -3.96
CA LEU A 7 -10.33 0.06 -4.27
C LEU A 7 -9.47 -0.16 -3.01
N ALA A 8 -9.49 0.79 -2.08
CA ALA A 8 -8.85 0.68 -0.78
C ALA A 8 -9.37 -0.53 0.01
N ALA A 9 -10.70 -0.71 0.07
CA ALA A 9 -11.32 -1.87 0.67
C ALA A 9 -10.95 -3.19 -0.03
N LEU A 10 -10.88 -3.18 -1.37
CA LEU A 10 -10.43 -4.34 -2.14
C LEU A 10 -8.97 -4.72 -1.80
N ILE A 11 -8.05 -3.75 -1.76
CA ILE A 11 -6.64 -3.97 -1.37
C ILE A 11 -6.57 -4.52 0.06
N ARG A 12 -7.32 -3.92 1.00
CA ARG A 12 -7.36 -4.39 2.40
C ARG A 12 -7.86 -5.83 2.52
N SER A 13 -8.84 -6.23 1.69
CA SER A 13 -9.33 -7.61 1.61
C SER A 13 -8.33 -8.61 1.02
N CYS A 14 -7.28 -8.13 0.37
CA CYS A 14 -6.20 -8.94 -0.21
C CYS A 14 -5.00 -9.10 0.72
N LEU A 15 -4.97 -8.40 1.87
CA LEU A 15 -3.85 -8.51 2.80
C LEU A 15 -3.83 -9.88 3.48
N PRO A 16 -2.63 -10.43 3.72
CA PRO A 16 -2.51 -11.66 4.48
C PRO A 16 -2.81 -11.40 5.97
N PRO A 17 -3.24 -12.41 6.74
CA PRO A 17 -3.64 -12.23 8.15
C PRO A 17 -2.55 -11.71 9.09
N HIS A 18 -1.28 -11.86 8.70
CA HIS A 18 -0.13 -11.37 9.47
C HIS A 18 0.17 -9.89 9.22
N ALA A 19 -0.31 -9.31 8.11
CA ALA A 19 -0.20 -7.88 7.86
C ALA A 19 -1.24 -7.18 8.74
N LYS A 20 -0.76 -6.46 9.76
CA LYS A 20 -1.61 -5.69 10.68
C LYS A 20 -1.51 -4.21 10.32
N PRO A 21 -2.38 -3.69 9.45
CA PRO A 21 -2.42 -2.27 9.19
C PRO A 21 -2.84 -1.51 10.46
N PRO A 22 -2.33 -0.29 10.68
CA PRO A 22 -2.80 0.60 11.74
C PRO A 22 -4.33 0.81 11.68
N ALA A 23 -4.98 1.05 12.83
CA ALA A 23 -6.43 1.23 12.90
C ALA A 23 -6.92 2.37 11.98
N ASP A 24 -6.19 3.49 11.95
CA ASP A 24 -6.52 4.70 11.18
C ASP A 24 -5.76 4.80 9.85
N SER A 25 -5.57 3.66 9.17
CA SER A 25 -4.81 3.58 7.90
C SER A 25 -5.66 3.83 6.65
N ASP A 26 -6.89 4.32 6.78
CA ASP A 26 -7.79 4.48 5.64
C ASP A 26 -7.21 5.42 4.56
N ASP A 27 -6.56 6.50 4.97
CA ASP A 27 -5.88 7.42 4.03
C ASP A 27 -4.68 6.76 3.34
N LEU A 28 -3.95 5.88 4.03
CA LEU A 28 -2.88 5.08 3.44
C LEU A 28 -3.42 4.17 2.33
N PHE A 29 -4.53 3.47 2.58
CA PHE A 29 -5.12 2.61 1.56
C PHE A 29 -5.68 3.39 0.37
N ARG A 30 -6.07 4.67 0.53
CA ARG A 30 -6.41 5.54 -0.61
C ARG A 30 -5.18 5.86 -1.45
N LEU A 31 -4.01 6.07 -0.85
CA LEU A 31 -2.75 6.21 -1.61
C LEU A 31 -2.41 4.92 -2.36
N TYR A 32 -2.58 3.76 -1.72
CA TYR A 32 -2.40 2.47 -2.41
C TYR A 32 -3.41 2.24 -3.53
N ALA A 33 -4.64 2.74 -3.41
CA ALA A 33 -5.61 2.73 -4.50
C ALA A 33 -5.15 3.58 -5.70
N VAL A 34 -4.47 4.70 -5.46
CA VAL A 34 -3.83 5.49 -6.53
C VAL A 34 -2.70 4.71 -7.20
N LEU A 35 -1.83 4.03 -6.42
CA LEU A 35 -0.78 3.16 -6.97
C LEU A 35 -1.36 2.03 -7.84
N LEU A 36 -2.44 1.40 -7.37
CA LEU A 36 -3.17 0.37 -8.14
C LEU A 36 -3.64 0.93 -9.49
N LEU A 37 -4.16 2.15 -9.54
CA LEU A 37 -4.63 2.76 -10.77
C LEU A 37 -3.50 3.17 -11.71
N ALA A 38 -2.39 3.67 -11.15
CA ALA A 38 -1.27 4.18 -11.93
C ALA A 38 -0.38 3.07 -12.49
N LYS A 39 -0.12 2.03 -11.69
CA LYS A 39 0.88 0.99 -12.00
C LYS A 39 0.34 -0.43 -11.94
N GLY A 40 -0.76 -0.68 -11.23
CA GLY A 40 -1.38 -2.01 -11.15
C GLY A 40 -0.42 -3.08 -10.62
N ASP A 41 -0.08 -4.05 -11.46
CA ASP A 41 0.85 -5.15 -11.13
C ASP A 41 2.34 -4.76 -11.23
N GLN A 42 2.64 -3.56 -11.74
CA GLN A 42 3.99 -3.00 -11.80
C GLN A 42 4.35 -2.19 -10.54
N VAL A 43 3.49 -2.20 -9.51
CA VAL A 43 3.81 -1.61 -8.20
C VAL A 43 4.95 -2.38 -7.56
N THR A 44 5.94 -1.67 -7.04
CA THR A 44 7.09 -2.22 -6.31
C THR A 44 6.98 -1.91 -4.81
N ASP A 45 7.79 -2.61 -4.01
CA ASP A 45 7.91 -2.34 -2.57
C ASP A 45 8.37 -0.89 -2.30
N GLU A 46 9.18 -0.31 -3.19
CA GLU A 46 9.59 1.09 -3.11
C GLU A 46 8.42 2.06 -3.36
N ASP A 47 7.51 1.77 -4.30
CA ASP A 47 6.32 2.62 -4.49
C ASP A 47 5.42 2.61 -3.24
N VAL A 48 5.25 1.42 -2.65
CA VAL A 48 4.49 1.23 -1.41
C VAL A 48 5.12 1.99 -0.27
N HIS A 49 6.44 1.88 -0.09
CA HIS A 49 7.18 2.61 0.94
C HIS A 49 7.06 4.13 0.75
N ASN A 50 7.15 4.63 -0.49
CA ASN A 50 7.00 6.05 -0.77
C ASN A 50 5.59 6.56 -0.41
N ALA A 51 4.54 5.79 -0.75
CA ALA A 51 3.17 6.11 -0.35
C ALA A 51 2.98 6.04 1.17
N TRP A 52 3.58 5.05 1.82
CA TRP A 52 3.57 4.94 3.28
C TRP A 52 4.30 6.11 3.95
N CYS A 53 5.44 6.55 3.42
CA CYS A 53 6.17 7.71 3.89
C CYS A 53 5.32 8.98 3.79
N ALA A 54 4.66 9.20 2.66
CA ALA A 54 3.77 10.34 2.46
C ALA A 54 2.63 10.35 3.49
N TRP A 55 2.07 9.19 3.85
CA TRP A 55 1.04 9.09 4.88
C TRP A 55 1.61 9.26 6.29
N ILE A 56 2.66 8.52 6.66
CA ILE A 56 3.21 8.54 8.02
C ILE A 56 3.76 9.93 8.35
N GLN A 57 4.25 10.70 7.38
CA GLN A 57 4.66 12.09 7.60
C GLN A 57 3.52 12.97 8.17
N THR A 58 2.26 12.69 7.81
CA THR A 58 1.09 13.42 8.32
C THR A 58 0.66 12.98 9.72
N VAL A 59 1.06 11.77 10.13
CA VAL A 59 0.69 11.15 11.42
C VAL A 59 1.82 11.30 12.46
N ASN A 60 3.07 11.09 12.02
CA ASN A 60 4.30 11.14 12.79
C ASN A 60 5.49 11.49 11.87
N SER A 61 5.80 12.78 11.76
CA SER A 61 6.89 13.29 10.92
C SER A 61 8.30 12.91 11.39
N ASP A 62 8.45 12.43 12.64
CA ASP A 62 9.74 12.06 13.22
C ASP A 62 10.01 10.54 13.13
N HIS A 63 9.21 9.81 12.36
CA HIS A 63 9.35 8.37 12.23
C HIS A 63 10.68 7.99 11.55
N LYS A 64 11.48 7.16 12.21
CA LYS A 64 12.87 6.82 11.78
C LYS A 64 12.97 6.19 10.38
N ALA A 65 11.92 5.52 9.93
CA ALA A 65 11.84 4.92 8.60
C ALA A 65 11.47 5.91 7.48
N LEU A 66 11.34 7.22 7.76
CA LEU A 66 11.20 8.27 6.76
C LEU A 66 12.53 8.56 6.04
N ILE A 67 13.10 7.52 5.43
CA ILE A 67 14.30 7.56 4.61
C ILE A 67 14.04 6.81 3.29
N PRO A 68 14.86 7.01 2.24
CA PRO A 68 14.70 6.29 0.99
C PRO A 68 14.66 4.77 1.17
N PHE A 69 13.84 4.08 0.37
CA PHE A 69 13.64 2.63 0.48
C PHE A 69 14.97 1.85 0.48
N ASN A 70 15.91 2.23 -0.38
CA ASN A 70 17.21 1.54 -0.49
C ASN A 70 18.15 1.77 0.70
N ASP A 71 17.86 2.75 1.55
CA ASP A 71 18.61 3.05 2.76
C ASP A 71 18.04 2.32 4.00
N LEU A 72 16.91 1.63 3.86
CA LEU A 72 16.32 0.82 4.92
C LEU A 72 17.03 -0.53 5.07
N ASP A 73 17.07 -1.01 6.31
CA ASP A 73 17.47 -2.38 6.60
C ASP A 73 16.52 -3.39 5.91
N PRO A 74 17.03 -4.56 5.46
CA PRO A 74 16.23 -5.56 4.74
C PRO A 74 14.94 -5.98 5.46
N GLU A 75 14.96 -6.06 6.79
CA GLU A 75 13.79 -6.42 7.59
C GLU A 75 12.70 -5.35 7.52
N THR A 76 13.08 -4.06 7.52
CA THR A 76 12.10 -2.97 7.41
C THR A 76 11.50 -2.92 6.02
N ARG A 77 12.29 -3.12 4.96
CA ARG A 77 11.79 -3.22 3.57
C ARG A 77 10.80 -4.36 3.38
N ALA A 78 11.03 -5.50 4.05
CA ALA A 78 10.14 -6.64 3.96
C ALA A 78 8.73 -6.37 4.52
N ALA A 79 8.55 -5.29 5.31
CA ALA A 79 7.24 -4.87 5.80
C ALA A 79 6.33 -4.31 4.69
N ASP A 80 6.91 -3.82 3.58
CA ASP A 80 6.17 -3.31 2.42
C ASP A 80 5.63 -4.43 1.52
N THR A 81 6.35 -5.56 1.44
CA THR A 81 6.03 -6.68 0.54
C THR A 81 4.58 -7.19 0.63
N PRO A 82 3.97 -7.37 1.82
CA PRO A 82 2.56 -7.80 1.92
C PRO A 82 1.58 -6.82 1.26
N TYR A 83 1.86 -5.52 1.31
CA TYR A 83 1.00 -4.49 0.70
C TYR A 83 1.18 -4.46 -0.82
N THR A 84 2.40 -4.60 -1.33
CA THR A 84 2.66 -4.77 -2.76
C THR A 84 1.89 -5.97 -3.32
N GLN A 85 1.99 -7.12 -2.65
CA GLN A 85 1.27 -8.34 -3.03
C GLN A 85 -0.24 -8.14 -3.00
N ALA A 86 -0.77 -7.41 -2.02
CA ALA A 86 -2.18 -7.09 -1.92
C ALA A 86 -2.65 -6.19 -3.08
N ILE A 87 -1.88 -5.18 -3.47
CA ILE A 87 -2.17 -4.32 -4.62
C ILE A 87 -2.18 -5.13 -5.92
N HIS A 88 -1.22 -6.02 -6.11
CA HIS A 88 -1.19 -6.92 -7.27
C HIS A 88 -2.40 -7.86 -7.31
N ALA A 89 -2.78 -8.43 -6.16
CA ALA A 89 -3.95 -9.29 -6.05
C ALA A 89 -5.25 -8.53 -6.34
N ALA A 90 -5.38 -7.32 -5.81
CA ALA A 90 -6.51 -6.44 -6.08
C ALA A 90 -6.58 -6.04 -7.56
N THR A 91 -5.44 -5.76 -8.20
CA THR A 91 -5.35 -5.47 -9.64
C THR A 91 -5.92 -6.64 -10.46
N ARG A 92 -5.46 -7.88 -10.19
CA ARG A 92 -5.97 -9.07 -10.87
C ARG A 92 -7.47 -9.31 -10.67
N ARG A 93 -7.99 -9.03 -9.47
CA ARG A 93 -9.44 -9.13 -9.18
C ARG A 93 -10.24 -8.07 -9.93
N LYS A 94 -9.75 -6.83 -9.97
CA LYS A 94 -10.38 -5.71 -10.68
C LYS A 94 -10.49 -6.00 -12.18
N SER A 95 -9.43 -6.53 -12.80
CA SER A 95 -9.44 -6.85 -14.25
C SER A 95 -10.43 -7.95 -14.61
N ARG A 96 -10.70 -8.90 -13.71
CA ARG A 96 -11.68 -9.98 -13.89
C ARG A 96 -13.14 -9.58 -13.69
N GLY A 97 -13.39 -8.46 -13.03
CA GLY A 97 -14.74 -7.90 -12.86
C GLY A 97 -15.17 -6.98 -14.00
N HIS A 98 -14.33 -6.85 -15.04
CA HIS A 98 -14.56 -6.04 -16.23
C HIS A 98 -14.60 -6.90 -17.51
N GLU A 99 -15.00 -8.17 -17.35
CA GLU A 99 -15.37 -9.14 -18.40
C GLU A 99 -16.85 -9.48 -18.27
#